data_AF-A0A942Q1C9-F1
#
_entry.id   AF-A0A942Q1C9-F1
#
_cell.length_a   1.000
_cell.length_b   1.000
_cell.length_c   1.000
_cell.angle_alpha   90.00
_cell.angle_beta   90.00
_cell.angle_gamma   90.00
#
_symmetry.space_group_name_H-M   'P 1'
#
loop_
_entity.id
_entity.type
_entity.pdbx_description
1 polymer ?
#
loop_
_entity_poly.entity_id
_entity_poly.type
_entity_poly.pdbx_seq_one_letter_code
_entity_poly.pdbx_strand_id
1 'polypeptide(L)'
;MNFLTDEERQRLRAQHKKERDKHVCDSIKAVLLHDKGWSFPQIAEALLLSDEAIRNHIEKYKISKKLKPQNGGSLEKLSHKQSRQLEAHLQEHTYPYIKTSLHIFRDKFRSIGAPAANF
;
A
#
# COMPACT_ATOMS: atom_id res chain seq x y z
N MET A 1 -23.39 -3.05 14.21
CA MET A 1 -22.80 -1.71 14.34
C MET A 1 -23.16 -0.95 13.07
N ASN A 2 -24.19 -0.10 13.07
CA ASN A 2 -24.56 0.64 11.86
C ASN A 2 -23.68 1.89 11.74
N PHE A 3 -22.68 1.86 10.87
CA PHE A 3 -21.84 3.02 10.58
C PHE A 3 -21.91 3.45 9.12
N LEU A 4 -22.62 2.70 8.27
CA LEU A 4 -22.88 3.03 6.88
C LEU A 4 -24.30 3.55 6.67
N THR A 5 -24.44 4.54 5.79
CA THR A 5 -25.75 4.95 5.27
C THR A 5 -26.33 3.90 4.33
N ASP A 6 -27.63 3.93 4.10
CA ASP A 6 -28.28 3.02 3.13
C ASP A 6 -27.69 3.17 1.72
N GLU A 7 -27.38 4.41 1.32
CA GLU A 7 -26.74 4.74 0.05
C GLU A 7 -25.33 4.14 -0.05
N GLU A 8 -24.52 4.26 1.01
CA GLU A 8 -23.19 3.66 1.04
C GLU A 8 -23.27 2.13 0.93
N ARG A 9 -24.21 1.50 1.64
CA ARG A 9 -24.43 0.05 1.54
C ARG A 9 -24.81 -0.36 0.13
N GLN A 10 -25.72 0.37 -0.53
CA GLN A 10 -26.11 0.08 -1.91
C GLN A 10 -24.94 0.26 -2.88
N ARG A 11 -24.18 1.35 -2.74
CA ARG A 11 -23.00 1.62 -3.56
C ARG A 11 -21.95 0.52 -3.43
N LEU A 12 -21.63 0.09 -2.20
CA LEU A 12 -20.69 -0.99 -1.95
C LEU A 12 -21.14 -2.31 -2.57
N ARG A 13 -22.43 -2.65 -2.45
CA ARG A 13 -23.01 -3.85 -3.10
C ARG A 13 -22.92 -3.76 -4.63
N ALA A 14 -23.21 -2.60 -5.20
CA ALA A 14 -23.12 -2.37 -6.64
C ALA A 14 -21.68 -2.46 -7.14
N GLN A 15 -20.72 -1.92 -6.38
CA GLN A 15 -19.30 -2.00 -6.69
C GLN A 15 -18.79 -3.45 -6.61
N HIS A 16 -19.12 -4.19 -5.55
CA HIS A 16 -18.74 -5.60 -5.39
C HIS A 16 -19.22 -6.47 -6.57
N LYS A 17 -20.41 -6.21 -7.12
CA LYS A 17 -20.93 -6.95 -8.28
C LYS A 17 -20.10 -6.74 -9.56
N LYS A 18 -19.43 -5.60 -9.71
CA LYS A 18 -18.65 -5.23 -10.90
C LYS A 18 -17.16 -5.48 -10.73
N GLU A 19 -16.69 -5.50 -9.49
CA GLU A 19 -15.28 -5.62 -9.15
C GLU A 19 -14.77 -7.05 -9.39
N ARG A 20 -13.56 -7.14 -9.94
CA ARG A 20 -12.88 -8.43 -10.19
C ARG A 20 -11.66 -8.61 -9.29
N ASP A 21 -11.14 -7.52 -8.75
CA ASP A 21 -10.03 -7.56 -7.80
C ASP A 21 -10.49 -8.17 -6.47
N LYS A 22 -9.95 -9.36 -6.16
CA LYS A 22 -10.30 -10.11 -4.94
C LYS A 22 -10.06 -9.30 -3.68
N HIS A 23 -8.98 -8.52 -3.61
CA HIS A 23 -8.66 -7.73 -2.43
C HIS A 23 -9.72 -6.66 -2.17
N VAL A 24 -10.23 -6.04 -3.24
CA VAL A 24 -11.30 -5.04 -3.13
C VAL A 24 -12.61 -5.70 -2.77
N CYS A 25 -12.93 -6.84 -3.37
CA CYS A 25 -14.12 -7.61 -3.03
C CYS A 25 -14.13 -7.98 -1.55
N ASP A 26 -13.03 -8.50 -1.01
CA ASP A 26 -12.94 -8.90 0.41
C ASP A 26 -12.96 -7.69 1.34
N SER A 27 -12.33 -6.57 0.96
CA SER A 27 -12.45 -5.29 1.66
C SER A 27 -13.90 -4.80 1.74
N ILE A 28 -14.66 -4.88 0.63
CA ILE A 28 -16.09 -4.54 0.61
C ILE A 28 -16.90 -5.49 1.50
N LYS A 29 -16.67 -6.80 1.42
CA LYS A 29 -17.37 -7.78 2.25
C LYS A 29 -17.12 -7.54 3.74
N ALA A 30 -15.87 -7.30 4.13
CA ALA A 30 -15.49 -7.02 5.51
C ALA A 30 -16.23 -5.80 6.06
N VAL A 31 -16.28 -4.71 5.29
CA VAL A 31 -17.02 -3.49 5.65
C VAL A 31 -18.52 -3.76 5.81
N LEU A 32 -19.13 -4.47 4.85
CA LEU A 32 -20.57 -4.77 4.89
C LEU A 32 -20.95 -5.75 6.01
N LEU A 33 -20.11 -6.74 6.31
CA LEU A 33 -20.35 -7.71 7.40
C LEU A 33 -20.19 -7.05 8.76
N HIS A 34 -19.19 -6.17 8.91
CA HIS A 34 -19.01 -5.42 10.14
C HIS A 34 -20.17 -4.45 10.39
N ASP A 35 -20.67 -3.78 9.35
CA ASP A 35 -21.87 -2.94 9.44
C ASP A 35 -23.10 -3.75 9.91
N LYS A 36 -23.23 -5.00 9.43
CA LYS A 36 -24.25 -5.97 9.93
C LYS A 36 -24.03 -6.44 11.37
N GLY A 37 -22.94 -6.04 12.02
CA GLY A 37 -22.65 -6.37 13.42
C GLY A 37 -21.84 -7.64 13.64
N TRP A 38 -21.23 -8.20 12.60
CA TRP A 38 -20.31 -9.33 12.76
C TRP A 38 -19.03 -8.86 13.47
N SER A 39 -18.49 -9.71 14.33
CA SER A 39 -17.21 -9.47 15.00
C SER A 39 -16.04 -9.71 14.05
N PHE A 40 -14.87 -9.11 14.33
CA PHE A 40 -13.69 -9.31 13.48
C PHE A 40 -13.32 -10.80 13.30
N PRO A 41 -13.32 -11.65 14.35
CA PRO A 41 -13.03 -13.08 14.19
C PRO A 41 -14.04 -13.80 13.29
N GLN A 42 -15.33 -13.48 13.40
CA GLN A 42 -16.38 -14.09 12.55
C GLN A 42 -16.18 -13.73 11.07
N ILE A 43 -15.80 -12.48 10.80
CA ILE A 43 -15.52 -12.02 9.44
C ILE A 43 -14.24 -12.67 8.91
N ALA A 44 -13.21 -12.75 9.75
CA ALA A 44 -11.93 -13.37 9.41
C ALA A 44 -12.12 -14.86 9.05
N GLU A 45 -12.88 -15.59 9.85
CA GLU A 45 -13.25 -16.98 9.59
C GLU A 45 -14.06 -17.11 8.28
N ALA A 46 -15.08 -16.28 8.09
CA ALA A 46 -15.93 -16.36 6.89
C ALA A 46 -15.22 -15.98 5.59
N LEU A 47 -14.22 -15.10 5.66
CA LEU A 47 -13.44 -14.66 4.50
C LEU A 47 -12.11 -15.42 4.35
N LEU A 48 -11.77 -16.30 5.29
CA LEU A 48 -10.49 -17.02 5.37
C LEU A 48 -9.28 -16.07 5.36
N LEU A 49 -9.37 -14.98 6.12
CA LEU A 49 -8.33 -13.95 6.28
C LEU A 49 -7.93 -13.84 7.75
N SER A 50 -6.82 -13.14 8.03
CA SER A 50 -6.44 -12.83 9.41
C SER A 50 -7.30 -11.71 10.00
N ASP A 51 -7.54 -11.76 11.31
CA ASP A 51 -8.22 -10.71 12.08
C ASP A 51 -7.61 -9.32 11.83
N GLU A 52 -6.29 -9.25 11.71
CA GLU A 52 -5.57 -8.01 11.45
C GLU A 52 -5.86 -7.46 10.06
N ALA A 53 -5.96 -8.32 9.03
CA ALA A 53 -6.35 -7.89 7.69
C ALA A 53 -7.77 -7.30 7.68
N ILE A 54 -8.71 -7.96 8.37
CA ILE A 54 -10.09 -7.48 8.50
C ILE A 54 -10.15 -6.13 9.22
N ARG A 55 -9.45 -6.00 10.36
CA ARG A 55 -9.34 -4.73 11.09
C ARG A 55 -8.80 -3.62 10.20
N ASN A 56 -7.72 -3.90 9.48
CA ASN A 56 -7.11 -2.94 8.57
C ASN A 56 -8.04 -2.52 7.43
N HIS A 57 -8.81 -3.43 6.84
CA HIS A 57 -9.80 -3.10 5.80
C HIS A 57 -10.87 -2.13 6.32
N ILE A 58 -11.41 -2.45 7.50
CA ILE A 58 -12.49 -1.67 8.12
C ILE A 58 -11.99 -0.27 8.51
N GLU A 59 -10.84 -0.17 9.18
CA GLU A 59 -10.30 1.10 9.62
C GLU A 59 -9.89 2.00 8.44
N LYS A 60 -9.26 1.42 7.40
CA LYS A 60 -8.96 2.17 6.16
C LYS A 60 -10.23 2.73 5.51
N TYR A 61 -11.31 1.96 5.52
CA TYR A 61 -12.59 2.42 4.99
C TYR A 61 -13.22 3.51 5.86
N LYS A 62 -13.18 3.40 7.19
CA LYS A 62 -13.68 4.47 8.08
C LYS A 62 -12.95 5.79 7.90
N ILE A 63 -11.61 5.75 7.81
CA ILE A 63 -10.78 6.95 7.72
C ILE A 63 -10.88 7.62 6.35
N SER A 64 -10.84 6.83 5.28
CA SER A 64 -10.58 7.37 3.93
C SER A 64 -11.55 6.87 2.85
N LYS A 65 -12.52 6.01 3.23
CA LYS A 65 -13.42 5.32 2.30
C LYS A 65 -12.69 4.56 1.19
N LYS A 66 -11.41 4.21 1.41
CA LYS A 66 -10.56 3.47 0.47
C LYS A 66 -10.80 1.97 0.62
N LEU A 67 -11.02 1.32 -0.52
CA LEU A 67 -11.20 -0.13 -0.60
C LEU A 67 -9.97 -0.84 -1.19
N LYS A 68 -9.15 -0.13 -1.97
CA LYS A 68 -7.89 -0.64 -2.54
C LYS A 68 -6.71 -0.34 -1.63
N PRO A 69 -5.75 -1.28 -1.48
CA PRO A 69 -4.44 -0.92 -0.97
C PRO A 69 -3.79 0.04 -1.97
N GLN A 70 -3.25 1.17 -1.48
CA GLN A 70 -2.36 1.99 -2.29
C GLN A 70 -1.01 1.31 -2.35
N ASN A 71 -0.87 0.39 -3.30
CA ASN A 71 0.43 -0.10 -3.73
C ASN A 71 1.01 0.95 -4.71
N GLY A 72 1.18 2.18 -4.23
CA GLY A 72 2.01 3.16 -4.94
C GLY A 72 3.47 2.79 -4.66
N GLY A 73 4.29 2.72 -5.70
CA GLY A 73 5.73 2.52 -5.53
C GLY A 73 6.29 3.53 -4.51
N SER A 74 7.35 3.13 -3.80
CA SER A 74 8.02 4.04 -2.88
C SER A 74 8.42 5.32 -3.61
N LEU A 75 8.29 6.46 -2.93
CA LEU A 75 8.85 7.72 -3.42
C LEU A 75 10.35 7.51 -3.73
N GLU A 76 10.80 8.02 -4.88
CA GLU A 76 12.20 7.94 -5.28
C GLU A 76 13.08 8.46 -4.14
N LYS A 77 14.00 7.62 -3.66
CA LYS A 77 14.95 8.00 -2.61
C LYS A 77 16.01 8.98 -3.11
N LEU A 78 16.07 9.21 -4.42
CA LEU A 78 17.03 10.09 -5.07
C LEU A 78 16.32 11.39 -5.45
N SER A 79 16.96 12.53 -5.14
CA SER A 79 16.56 13.80 -5.73
C SER A 79 16.83 13.79 -7.24
N HIS A 80 16.10 14.61 -8.01
CA HIS A 80 16.34 14.78 -9.45
C HIS A 80 17.81 15.07 -9.81
N LYS A 81 18.54 15.78 -8.94
CA LYS A 81 19.96 16.06 -9.14
C LYS A 81 20.81 14.80 -8.98
N GLN A 82 20.53 13.99 -7.95
CA GLN A 82 21.22 12.72 -7.71
C GLN A 82 20.93 11.70 -8.82
N SER A 83 19.68 11.61 -9.29
CA SER A 83 19.30 10.72 -10.39
C SER A 83 20.07 11.06 -11.67
N ARG A 84 20.14 12.35 -12.05
CA ARG A 84 20.92 12.79 -13.23
C ARG A 84 22.42 12.56 -13.08
N GLN A 85 22.98 12.79 -11.89
CA GLN A 85 24.41 12.53 -11.64
C GLN A 85 24.73 11.04 -11.70
N LEU A 86 23.83 10.18 -11.21
CA LEU A 86 23.97 8.74 -11.30
C LEU A 86 23.86 8.26 -12.75
N GLU A 87 22.90 8.77 -13.51
CA GLU A 87 22.69 8.44 -14.91
C GLU A 87 23.93 8.77 -15.76
N ALA A 88 24.46 10.00 -15.66
CA ALA A 88 25.68 10.40 -16.36
C ALA A 88 26.87 9.49 -15.98
N HIS A 89 27.01 9.16 -14.70
CA HIS A 89 28.11 8.31 -14.23
C HIS A 89 28.01 6.86 -14.72
N LEU A 90 26.80 6.31 -14.83
CA LEU A 90 26.56 4.97 -15.37
C LEU A 90 26.71 4.93 -16.90
N GLN A 91 26.50 6.05 -17.59
CA GLN A 91 26.76 6.18 -19.03
C GLN A 91 28.26 6.22 -19.35
N GLU A 92 29.06 6.84 -18.48
CA GLU A 92 30.52 6.94 -18.66
C GLU A 92 31.30 5.69 -18.21
N HIS A 93 30.74 4.90 -17.28
CA HIS A 93 31.41 3.75 -16.71
C HIS A 93 30.55 2.48 -16.78
N THR A 94 30.99 1.50 -17.58
CA THR A 94 30.40 0.16 -17.58
C THR A 94 31.02 -0.67 -16.45
N TYR A 95 30.22 -0.97 -15.43
CA TYR A 95 30.65 -1.82 -14.33
C TYR A 95 30.29 -3.29 -14.61
N PRO A 96 31.21 -4.24 -14.44
CA PRO A 96 30.94 -5.66 -14.66
C PRO A 96 30.00 -6.25 -13.60
N TYR A 97 29.89 -5.62 -12.43
CA TYR A 97 29.08 -6.12 -11.32
C TYR A 97 28.26 -5.00 -10.66
N ILE A 98 26.98 -5.28 -10.39
CA ILE A 98 26.04 -4.38 -9.72
C ILE A 98 26.55 -3.96 -8.33
N LYS A 99 27.23 -4.86 -7.61
CA LYS A 99 27.82 -4.57 -6.29
C LYS A 99 28.85 -3.44 -6.33
N THR A 100 29.62 -3.35 -7.42
CA THR A 100 30.63 -2.30 -7.62
C THR A 100 29.96 -0.95 -7.87
N SER A 101 28.91 -0.93 -8.69
CA SER A 101 28.10 0.28 -8.90
C SER A 101 27.47 0.80 -7.60
N LEU A 102 26.97 -0.11 -6.75
CA LEU A 102 26.40 0.24 -5.43
C LEU A 102 27.46 0.78 -4.45
N HIS A 103 28.67 0.23 -4.47
CA HIS A 103 29.76 0.70 -3.64
C HIS A 103 30.18 2.13 -4.03
N ILE A 104 30.40 2.38 -5.32
CA ILE A 104 30.77 3.70 -5.84
C ILE A 104 29.66 4.72 -5.63
N PHE A 105 28.40 4.31 -5.81
CA PHE A 105 27.25 5.14 -5.50
C PHE A 105 27.24 5.52 -4.01
N ARG A 106 27.43 4.55 -3.11
CA ARG A 106 27.43 4.80 -1.66
C ARG A 106 28.56 5.72 -1.24
N ASP A 107 29.73 5.63 -1.87
CA ASP A 107 30.87 6.48 -1.56
C ASP A 107 30.70 7.90 -2.12
N LYS A 108 30.14 8.05 -3.34
CA LYS A 108 29.90 9.35 -3.97
C LYS A 108 28.72 10.14 -3.36
N PHE A 109 27.70 9.46 -2.85
CA PHE A 109 26.45 10.09 -2.42
C PHE A 109 26.18 10.05 -0.90
N ARG A 110 27.17 9.75 -0.06
CA ARG A 110 27.01 9.64 1.41
C ARG A 110 26.92 10.96 2.18
N SER A 111 27.14 12.14 1.59
CA SER A 111 27.37 13.37 2.37
C SER A 111 26.21 14.36 2.48
N ILE A 112 24.98 14.06 2.05
CA ILE A 112 23.86 14.99 2.24
C ILE A 112 22.59 14.23 2.66
N GLY A 113 22.40 14.14 3.98
CA GLY A 113 21.09 14.16 4.64
C GLY A 113 20.13 13.00 4.37
N ALA A 114 20.34 11.86 5.03
CA ALA A 114 19.21 11.06 5.45
C ALA A 114 18.59 11.76 6.68
N PRO A 115 17.33 12.24 6.67
CA PRO A 115 16.62 12.42 7.92
C PRO A 115 16.48 11.03 8.54
N ALA A 116 16.97 10.91 9.78
CA ALA A 116 16.78 9.74 10.61
C ALA A 116 15.29 9.37 10.65
N ALA A 117 14.91 8.31 9.92
CA ALA A 117 13.69 7.60 10.18
C ALA A 117 14.05 6.50 11.19
N ASN A 118 13.78 6.81 12.46
CA ASN A 118 13.79 5.84 13.55
C ASN A 118 12.91 4.64 13.16
N PHE A 119 13.51 3.45 13.20
CA PHE A 119 12.79 2.21 13.49
C PHE A 119 13.19 1.79 14.89
#